data_AF-A0AAF0QTM6-F1
#
_entry.id   AF-A0AAF0QTM6-F1
#
_cell.length_a   1.000
_cell.length_b   1.000
_cell.length_c   1.000
_cell.angle_alpha   90.00
_cell.angle_beta   90.00
_cell.angle_gamma   90.00
#
_symmetry.space_group_name_H-M   'P 1'
#
loop_
_entity.id
_entity.type
_entity.pdbx_description
1 polymer ?
#
loop_
_entity_poly.entity_id
_entity_poly.type
_entity_poly.pdbx_seq_one_letter_code
_entity_poly.pdbx_strand_id
1 'polypeptide(L)'
;MTDFSSCINELELVDPPLFGGSYTWRGGSNHRNASRIDRFMYSFPWDELFNQIRQSSLPSLGSDHNPIFLSCGDEVFKRSYFKFEKWWLNVEGFKSKVQDWWNSFNVTGRADFKLATKLSLLKVKLKERSKENKGNWRDRQDQLLEQIGSLEIIQEARPLTDDELMMKAQWAMEYEETARNEEIHWRQRSRIQWIKEGDKNTKYFHRMATAPKGINTKDSLMIDGVMSSDSMEIKRSIEDFYQNLYKEPESWHPDLNIFDVQIITMEEQQWLTRRFEEEEVLEGIKMCATDKAPGPDGYTMIFFKLSGKL
;
A
#
# COMPACT_ATOMS: atom_id res chain seq x y z
N MET A 1 12.12 23.39 -37.44
CA MET A 1 12.64 23.51 -36.05
C MET A 1 12.81 24.97 -35.62
N THR A 2 13.10 25.91 -36.53
CA THR A 2 13.20 27.35 -36.23
C THR A 2 11.95 27.92 -35.57
N ASP A 3 10.77 27.58 -36.05
CA ASP A 3 9.51 28.14 -35.55
C ASP A 3 9.20 27.66 -34.12
N PHE A 4 9.52 26.40 -33.83
CA PHE A 4 9.39 25.82 -32.49
C PHE A 4 10.36 26.45 -31.50
N SER A 5 11.64 26.62 -31.88
CA SER A 5 12.62 27.31 -31.06
C SER A 5 12.27 28.79 -30.85
N SER A 6 11.69 29.44 -31.86
CA SER A 6 11.24 30.83 -31.75
C SER A 6 10.09 30.94 -30.75
N CYS A 7 9.11 30.04 -30.80
CA CYS A 7 8.01 29.98 -29.84
C CYS A 7 8.50 29.75 -28.39
N ILE A 8 9.46 28.84 -28.18
CA ILE A 8 10.06 28.61 -26.85
C ILE A 8 10.72 29.88 -26.32
N ASN A 9 11.47 30.58 -27.17
CA ASN A 9 12.16 31.81 -26.79
C ASN A 9 11.18 32.97 -26.53
N GLU A 10 10.15 33.11 -27.37
CA GLU A 10 9.11 34.15 -27.23
C GLU A 10 8.28 33.97 -25.96
N LEU A 11 8.02 32.73 -25.56
CA LEU A 11 7.27 32.40 -24.34
C LEU A 11 8.16 32.21 -23.11
N GLU A 12 9.47 32.46 -23.25
CA GLU A 12 10.49 32.31 -22.20
C GLU A 12 10.39 30.96 -21.45
N LEU A 13 10.14 29.89 -22.20
CA LEU A 13 9.99 28.55 -21.64
C LEU A 13 11.35 27.87 -21.44
N VAL A 14 11.48 27.19 -20.31
CA VAL A 14 12.65 26.38 -19.96
C VAL A 14 12.39 24.92 -20.35
N ASP A 15 13.32 24.34 -21.11
CA ASP A 15 13.36 22.90 -21.41
C ASP A 15 14.37 22.21 -20.47
N PRO A 16 13.91 21.53 -19.39
CA PRO A 16 14.79 20.84 -18.47
C PRO A 16 15.49 19.63 -19.13
N PRO A 17 16.70 19.26 -18.65
CA PRO A 17 17.38 18.06 -19.13
C PRO A 17 16.58 16.79 -18.83
N LEU A 18 16.63 15.83 -19.75
CA LEU A 18 16.00 14.52 -19.60
C LEU A 18 16.97 13.53 -18.92
N PHE A 19 16.57 13.01 -17.76
CA PHE A 19 17.32 12.00 -17.01
C PHE A 19 16.81 10.58 -17.27
N GLY A 20 17.67 9.57 -17.13
CA GLY A 20 17.28 8.15 -17.33
C GLY A 20 17.17 7.71 -18.80
N GLY A 21 17.49 8.58 -19.75
CA GLY A 21 17.55 8.30 -21.18
C GLY A 21 17.70 9.58 -22.00
N SER A 22 18.17 9.49 -23.25
CA SER A 22 18.36 10.66 -24.13
C SER A 22 17.22 10.87 -25.13
N TYR A 23 16.34 9.89 -25.30
CA TYR A 23 15.32 9.87 -26.36
C TYR A 23 13.97 9.44 -25.80
N THR A 24 12.89 10.00 -26.34
CA THR A 24 11.51 9.68 -25.93
C THR A 24 10.75 8.91 -26.99
N TRP A 25 11.32 8.77 -28.18
CA TRP A 25 10.77 8.01 -29.29
C TRP A 25 11.87 7.22 -30.00
N ARG A 26 11.53 6.02 -30.46
CA ARG A 26 12.41 5.13 -31.23
C ARG A 26 11.65 4.45 -32.37
N GLY A 27 12.06 4.71 -33.61
CA GLY A 27 11.44 4.12 -34.80
C GLY A 27 12.43 3.70 -35.88
N GLY A 28 11.89 3.34 -37.06
CA GLY A 28 12.65 2.78 -38.18
C GLY A 28 12.95 1.28 -38.03
N SER A 29 13.56 0.68 -39.06
CA SER A 29 13.92 -0.74 -39.07
C SER A 29 14.88 -1.05 -37.91
N ASN A 30 14.47 -1.96 -37.01
CA ASN A 30 15.21 -2.36 -35.81
C ASN A 30 15.46 -1.21 -34.79
N HIS A 31 14.58 -0.21 -34.67
CA HIS A 31 14.71 0.90 -33.70
C HIS A 31 16.02 1.71 -33.81
N ARG A 32 16.59 1.78 -35.01
CA ARG A 32 17.86 2.49 -35.27
C ARG A 32 17.74 4.01 -35.22
N ASN A 33 16.54 4.55 -35.40
CA ASN A 33 16.30 5.99 -35.30
C ASN A 33 15.72 6.30 -33.92
N ALA A 34 16.21 7.36 -33.29
CA ALA A 34 15.71 7.82 -32.01
C ALA A 34 15.62 9.34 -31.99
N SER A 35 14.63 9.89 -31.28
CA SER A 35 14.44 11.34 -31.16
C SER A 35 13.79 11.69 -29.82
N ARG A 36 14.02 12.91 -29.34
CA ARG A 36 13.35 13.49 -28.16
C ARG A 36 12.27 14.44 -28.64
N ILE A 37 11.06 13.92 -28.79
CA ILE A 37 9.89 14.66 -29.28
C ILE A 37 8.85 14.92 -28.19
N ASP A 38 8.95 14.24 -27.05
CA ASP A 38 8.10 14.44 -25.88
C ASP A 38 8.90 15.23 -24.83
N ARG A 39 8.38 16.37 -24.39
CA ARG A 39 9.05 17.27 -23.43
C ARG A 39 8.03 17.97 -22.55
N PHE A 40 8.35 18.10 -21.27
CA PHE A 40 7.77 19.13 -20.42
C PHE A 40 8.61 20.38 -20.58
N MET A 41 7.95 21.52 -20.72
CA MET A 41 8.57 22.84 -20.68
C MET A 41 7.80 23.67 -19.68
N TYR A 42 8.48 24.56 -18.97
CA TYR A 42 7.86 25.37 -17.92
C TYR A 42 8.33 26.81 -17.99
N SER A 43 7.48 27.72 -17.54
CA SER A 43 7.78 29.16 -17.49
C SER A 43 8.57 29.52 -16.24
N PHE A 44 9.28 30.65 -16.26
CA PHE A 44 10.04 31.13 -15.11
C PHE A 44 9.25 31.23 -13.79
N PRO A 45 7.99 31.75 -13.77
CA PRO A 45 7.18 31.77 -12.54
C PRO A 45 6.87 30.38 -11.96
N TRP A 46 6.93 29.32 -12.79
CA TRP A 46 6.75 27.95 -12.32
C TRP A 46 8.00 27.42 -11.60
N ASP A 47 9.19 27.83 -12.06
CA ASP A 47 10.47 27.52 -11.42
C ASP A 47 10.58 28.14 -10.02
N GLU A 48 10.02 29.34 -9.83
CA GLU A 48 9.96 30.01 -8.53
C GLU A 48 9.01 29.32 -7.53
N LEU A 49 7.94 28.70 -8.01
CA LEU A 49 6.94 28.01 -7.18
C LEU A 49 7.35 26.59 -6.78
N PHE A 50 8.13 25.91 -7.61
CA PHE A 50 8.50 24.51 -7.41
C PHE A 50 10.02 24.30 -7.44
N ASN A 51 10.59 23.92 -6.31
CA ASN A 51 12.02 23.60 -6.24
C ASN A 51 12.34 22.23 -6.88
N GLN A 52 13.56 22.06 -7.38
CA GLN A 52 14.10 20.78 -7.89
C GLN A 52 13.32 20.14 -9.06
N ILE A 53 12.88 20.94 -10.03
CA ILE A 53 12.19 20.42 -11.21
C ILE A 53 13.11 19.46 -12.00
N ARG A 54 12.65 18.22 -12.19
CA ARG A 54 13.40 17.19 -12.93
C ARG A 54 12.49 16.44 -13.88
N GLN A 55 12.92 16.33 -15.14
CA GLN A 55 12.28 15.49 -16.13
C GLN A 55 13.05 14.17 -16.29
N SER A 56 12.37 13.03 -16.25
CA SER A 56 12.98 11.72 -16.47
C SER A 56 12.23 10.88 -17.50
N SER A 57 12.94 9.97 -18.17
CA SER A 57 12.39 8.98 -19.10
C SER A 57 12.11 7.68 -18.36
N LEU A 58 10.95 7.09 -18.59
CA LEU A 58 10.57 5.78 -18.09
C LEU A 58 10.70 4.71 -19.21
N PRO A 59 10.95 3.45 -18.86
CA PRO A 59 10.94 2.35 -19.83
C PRO A 59 9.54 2.18 -20.43
N SER A 60 9.49 1.85 -21.72
CA SER A 60 8.25 1.50 -22.42
C SER A 60 8.26 0.01 -22.73
N LEU A 61 7.16 -0.68 -22.44
CA LEU A 61 6.91 -2.04 -22.93
C LEU A 61 5.89 -1.98 -24.06
N GLY A 62 6.36 -2.14 -25.30
CA GLY A 62 5.50 -2.32 -26.48
C GLY A 62 5.01 -1.04 -27.18
N SER A 63 5.51 0.14 -26.78
CA SER A 63 5.31 1.39 -27.54
C SER A 63 6.65 1.88 -28.09
N ASP A 64 6.60 2.55 -29.24
CA ASP A 64 7.72 3.27 -29.84
C ASP A 64 8.01 4.60 -29.12
N HIS A 65 7.16 5.02 -28.19
CA HIS A 65 7.39 6.12 -27.26
C HIS A 65 7.75 5.64 -25.84
N ASN A 66 8.67 6.36 -25.20
CA ASN A 66 9.00 6.28 -23.79
C ASN A 66 8.21 7.35 -23.01
N PRO A 67 7.41 6.95 -22.00
CA PRO A 67 6.75 7.92 -21.12
C PRO A 67 7.77 8.81 -20.42
N ILE A 68 7.47 10.09 -20.30
CA ILE A 68 8.27 11.05 -19.51
C ILE A 68 7.54 11.44 -18.23
N PHE A 69 8.31 11.66 -17.17
CA PHE A 69 7.83 12.01 -15.83
C PHE A 69 8.45 13.34 -15.39
N LEU A 70 7.63 14.25 -14.88
CA LEU A 70 8.07 15.51 -14.29
C LEU A 70 7.93 15.43 -12.77
N SER A 71 9.04 15.58 -12.07
CA SER A 71 9.10 15.71 -10.61
C SER A 71 9.26 17.19 -10.25
N CYS A 72 8.41 17.69 -9.37
CA CYS A 72 8.42 19.08 -8.87
C CYS A 72 8.32 19.07 -7.33
N GLY A 73 9.11 19.88 -6.66
CA GLY A 73 9.09 20.08 -5.21
C GLY A 73 10.07 19.19 -4.43
N ASP A 74 10.24 19.50 -3.15
CA ASP A 74 10.94 18.62 -2.22
C ASP A 74 10.15 17.31 -2.12
N GLU A 75 10.79 16.18 -2.41
CA GLU A 75 10.23 14.87 -2.08
C GLU A 75 9.97 14.82 -0.57
N VAL A 76 8.75 15.17 -0.16
CA VAL A 76 8.29 14.86 1.19
C VAL A 76 8.22 13.34 1.21
N PHE A 77 9.29 12.72 1.69
CA PHE A 77 9.35 11.30 1.99
C PHE A 77 8.21 10.99 2.95
N LYS A 78 7.03 10.67 2.39
CA LYS A 78 5.92 10.12 3.16
C LYS A 78 6.43 8.78 3.64
N ARG A 79 6.87 8.72 4.90
CA ARG A 79 7.30 7.47 5.55
C ARG A 79 6.21 6.43 5.25
N SER A 80 6.56 5.40 4.49
CA SER A 80 5.64 4.31 4.22
C SER A 80 5.21 3.73 5.57
N TYR A 81 3.97 3.97 5.95
CA TYR A 81 3.39 3.34 7.13
C TYR A 81 3.32 1.84 6.88
N PHE A 82 3.54 1.06 7.93
CA PHE A 82 3.41 -0.39 7.85
C PHE A 82 1.95 -0.76 7.66
N LYS A 83 1.68 -1.71 6.77
CA LYS A 83 0.41 -2.43 6.73
C LYS A 83 0.74 -3.91 6.58
N PHE A 84 0.12 -4.72 7.42
CA PHE A 84 0.18 -6.17 7.30
C PHE A 84 -0.45 -6.58 5.96
N GLU A 85 0.26 -7.34 5.13
CA GLU A 85 -0.28 -7.82 3.85
C GLU A 85 -0.84 -9.23 4.02
N LYS A 86 -2.12 -9.41 3.66
CA LYS A 86 -2.88 -10.65 3.93
C LYS A 86 -2.28 -11.88 3.24
N TRP A 87 -1.71 -11.72 2.05
CA TRP A 87 -1.10 -12.82 1.30
C TRP A 87 0.12 -13.41 2.02
N TRP A 88 0.76 -12.70 2.96
CA TRP A 88 1.83 -13.28 3.78
C TRP A 88 1.40 -14.55 4.49
N LEU A 89 0.11 -14.66 4.84
CA LEU A 89 -0.48 -15.82 5.50
C LEU A 89 -0.56 -17.07 4.61
N ASN A 90 -0.51 -16.90 3.29
CA ASN A 90 -0.47 -18.01 2.34
C ASN A 90 0.94 -18.56 2.13
N VAL A 91 1.98 -17.76 2.44
CA VAL A 91 3.36 -18.20 2.24
C VAL A 91 3.69 -19.31 3.22
N GLU A 92 4.16 -20.43 2.69
CA GLU A 92 4.57 -21.58 3.49
C GLU A 92 5.60 -21.18 4.56
N GLY A 93 5.44 -21.74 5.77
CA GLY A 93 6.31 -21.44 6.91
C GLY A 93 6.14 -20.04 7.53
N PHE A 94 5.32 -19.14 6.97
CA PHE A 94 5.17 -17.78 7.50
C PHE A 94 4.68 -17.76 8.95
N LYS A 95 3.67 -18.57 9.28
CA LYS A 95 3.11 -18.64 10.65
C LYS A 95 4.15 -19.12 11.66
N SER A 96 4.92 -20.16 11.32
CA SER A 96 6.01 -20.66 12.15
C SER A 96 7.06 -19.58 12.38
N LYS A 97 7.48 -18.88 11.31
CA LYS A 97 8.48 -17.81 11.40
C LYS A 97 8.02 -16.64 12.28
N VAL A 98 6.74 -16.26 12.20
CA VAL A 98 6.15 -15.25 13.08
C VAL A 98 6.17 -15.71 14.53
N GLN A 99 5.87 -16.99 14.80
CA GLN A 99 5.92 -17.57 16.13
C GLN A 99 7.34 -17.59 16.71
N ASP A 100 8.33 -17.96 15.89
CA ASP A 100 9.74 -17.95 16.29
C ASP A 100 10.19 -16.54 16.67
N TRP A 101 9.86 -15.55 15.85
CA TRP A 101 10.13 -14.14 16.17
C TRP A 101 9.42 -13.71 17.44
N TRP A 102 8.14 -14.03 17.59
CA TRP A 102 7.34 -13.67 18.75
C TRP A 102 7.91 -14.20 20.06
N ASN A 103 8.38 -15.45 20.04
CA ASN A 103 8.98 -16.12 21.18
C ASN A 103 10.42 -15.67 21.46
N SER A 104 11.14 -15.19 20.45
CA SER A 104 12.47 -14.61 20.61
C SER A 104 12.47 -13.26 21.36
N PHE A 105 11.33 -12.55 21.37
CA PHE A 105 11.24 -11.24 22.01
C PHE A 105 11.06 -11.37 23.53
N ASN A 106 12.10 -11.01 24.28
CA ASN A 106 12.02 -10.90 25.73
C ASN A 106 11.65 -9.46 26.13
N VAL A 107 10.42 -9.26 26.62
CA VAL A 107 9.89 -7.96 27.04
C VAL A 107 9.29 -8.09 28.44
N THR A 108 9.72 -7.22 29.36
CA THR A 108 9.22 -7.14 30.73
C THR A 108 8.31 -5.94 30.91
N GLY A 109 7.41 -5.99 31.91
CA GLY A 109 6.42 -4.93 32.18
C GLY A 109 4.97 -5.43 32.21
N ARG A 110 4.04 -4.47 32.18
CA ARG A 110 2.59 -4.73 32.11
C ARG A 110 2.20 -5.45 30.82
N ALA A 111 1.06 -6.15 30.84
CA ALA A 111 0.61 -6.97 29.70
C ALA A 111 0.36 -6.15 28.43
N ASP A 112 -0.25 -4.96 28.57
CA ASP A 112 -0.48 -4.00 27.49
C ASP A 112 0.84 -3.50 26.88
N PHE A 113 1.80 -3.13 27.72
CA PHE A 113 3.14 -2.71 27.28
C PHE A 113 3.89 -3.84 26.55
N LYS A 114 3.82 -5.07 27.08
CA LYS A 114 4.43 -6.25 26.45
C LYS A 114 3.85 -6.50 25.07
N LEU A 115 2.53 -6.49 24.94
CA LEU A 115 1.83 -6.69 23.66
C LEU A 115 2.21 -5.62 22.64
N ALA A 116 2.09 -4.34 23.01
CA ALA A 116 2.40 -3.21 22.13
C ALA A 116 3.87 -3.22 21.67
N THR A 117 4.80 -3.53 22.57
CA THR A 117 6.23 -3.62 22.26
C THR A 117 6.53 -4.81 21.35
N LYS A 118 5.98 -6.00 21.63
CA LYS A 118 6.16 -7.17 20.77
C LYS A 118 5.59 -6.96 19.36
N LEU A 119 4.41 -6.34 19.23
CA LEU A 119 3.85 -5.96 17.93
C LEU A 119 4.76 -4.96 17.20
N SER A 120 5.36 -4.02 17.91
CA SER A 120 6.31 -3.06 17.33
C SER A 120 7.60 -3.73 16.84
N LEU A 121 8.15 -4.68 17.60
CA LEU A 121 9.31 -5.47 17.20
C LEU A 121 9.01 -6.38 16.01
N LEU A 122 7.84 -7.05 16.03
CA LEU A 122 7.38 -7.89 14.94
C LEU A 122 7.22 -7.10 13.64
N LYS A 123 6.69 -5.87 13.73
CA LYS A 123 6.57 -4.94 12.61
C LYS A 123 7.91 -4.63 11.95
N VAL A 124 8.99 -4.52 12.72
CA VAL A 124 10.35 -4.34 12.16
C VAL A 124 10.76 -5.57 11.35
N LYS A 125 10.60 -6.78 11.91
CA LYS A 125 10.91 -8.04 11.21
C LYS A 125 10.09 -8.24 9.94
N LEU A 126 8.80 -7.93 9.99
CA LEU A 126 7.92 -7.99 8.81
C LEU A 126 8.32 -6.98 7.74
N LYS A 127 8.77 -5.77 8.13
CA LYS A 127 9.29 -4.79 7.16
C LYS A 127 10.60 -5.25 6.51
N GLU A 128 11.52 -5.83 7.28
CA GLU A 128 12.78 -6.39 6.76
C GLU A 128 12.48 -7.45 5.69
N ARG A 129 11.68 -8.47 6.02
CA ARG A 129 11.25 -9.51 5.07
C ARG A 129 10.51 -8.94 3.87
N SER A 130 9.65 -7.94 4.08
CA SER A 130 8.91 -7.32 2.99
C SER A 130 9.83 -6.64 1.98
N LYS A 131 10.99 -6.10 2.40
CA LYS A 131 11.97 -5.54 1.45
C LYS A 131 12.66 -6.62 0.62
N GLU A 132 12.93 -7.78 1.21
CA GLU A 132 13.53 -8.93 0.51
C GLU A 132 12.58 -9.51 -0.55
N ASN A 133 11.27 -9.49 -0.27
CA ASN A 133 10.26 -10.10 -1.15
C ASN A 133 9.47 -9.10 -2.01
N LYS A 134 9.79 -7.80 -1.97
CA LYS A 134 9.02 -6.78 -2.68
C LYS A 134 9.36 -6.78 -4.17
N GLY A 135 8.33 -6.97 -5.00
CA GLY A 135 8.32 -6.46 -6.38
C GLY A 135 8.46 -7.48 -7.49
N ASN A 136 8.84 -8.73 -7.20
CA ASN A 136 9.09 -9.72 -8.25
C ASN A 136 7.92 -10.66 -8.57
N TRP A 137 6.67 -10.42 -8.12
CA TRP A 137 5.57 -11.34 -8.48
C TRP A 137 5.37 -11.41 -9.99
N ARG A 138 5.45 -10.25 -10.66
CA ARG A 138 5.28 -10.17 -12.11
C ARG A 138 6.49 -10.77 -12.82
N ASP A 139 7.70 -10.40 -12.43
CA ASP A 139 8.93 -10.97 -12.97
C ASP A 139 8.99 -12.49 -12.76
N ARG A 140 8.52 -12.99 -11.62
CA ARG A 140 8.45 -14.43 -11.31
C ARG A 140 7.37 -15.13 -12.14
N GLN A 141 6.19 -14.52 -12.29
CA GLN A 141 5.14 -15.02 -13.17
C GLN A 141 5.61 -15.09 -14.62
N ASP A 142 6.28 -14.05 -15.11
CA ASP A 142 6.83 -13.99 -16.48
C ASP A 142 7.91 -15.07 -16.67
N GLN A 143 8.81 -15.26 -15.70
CA GLN A 143 9.79 -16.36 -15.71
C GLN A 143 9.13 -17.74 -15.74
N LEU A 144 8.10 -17.97 -14.91
CA LEU A 144 7.39 -19.25 -14.86
C LEU A 144 6.67 -19.52 -16.19
N LEU A 145 6.06 -18.50 -16.80
CA LEU A 145 5.44 -18.62 -18.11
C LEU A 145 6.46 -18.92 -19.22
N GLU A 146 7.63 -18.28 -19.19
CA GLU A 146 8.73 -18.58 -20.12
C GLU A 146 9.21 -20.03 -19.97
N GLN A 147 9.38 -20.51 -18.74
CA GLN A 147 9.77 -21.88 -18.44
C GLN A 147 8.71 -22.89 -18.93
N ILE A 148 7.43 -22.65 -18.66
CA ILE A 148 6.33 -23.50 -19.15
C ILE A 148 6.29 -23.50 -20.68
N GLY A 149 6.41 -22.32 -21.32
CA GLY A 149 6.42 -22.19 -22.78
C GLY A 149 7.60 -22.93 -23.43
N SER A 150 8.76 -22.97 -22.77
CA SER A 150 9.92 -23.72 -23.27
C SER A 150 9.66 -25.24 -23.33
N LEU A 151 8.95 -25.80 -22.34
CA LEU A 151 8.53 -27.19 -22.34
C LEU A 151 7.42 -27.46 -23.36
N GLU A 152 6.54 -26.49 -23.64
CA GLU A 152 5.51 -26.63 -24.67
C GLU A 152 6.11 -26.75 -26.07
N ILE A 153 7.15 -25.98 -26.37
CA ILE A 153 7.90 -26.11 -27.64
C ILE A 153 8.57 -27.49 -27.75
N ILE A 154 9.15 -28.00 -26.66
CA ILE A 154 9.73 -29.35 -26.64
C ILE A 154 8.65 -30.41 -26.86
N GLN A 155 7.47 -30.21 -26.27
CA GLN A 155 6.31 -31.10 -26.39
C GLN A 155 5.79 -31.22 -27.83
N GLU A 156 5.93 -30.17 -28.65
CA GLU A 156 5.59 -30.20 -30.08
C GLU A 156 6.53 -31.10 -30.89
N ALA A 157 7.80 -31.19 -30.49
CA ALA A 157 8.82 -31.99 -31.18
C ALA A 157 8.87 -33.45 -30.69
N ARG A 158 8.61 -33.68 -29.39
CA ARG A 158 8.61 -35.01 -28.77
C ARG A 158 7.73 -35.07 -27.52
N PRO A 159 7.28 -36.26 -27.07
CA PRO A 159 6.72 -36.41 -25.74
C PRO A 159 7.69 -35.92 -24.65
N LEU A 160 7.14 -35.28 -23.62
CA LEU A 160 7.89 -34.89 -22.42
C LEU A 160 8.28 -36.12 -21.59
N THR A 161 9.41 -36.05 -20.90
CA THR A 161 9.78 -37.05 -19.90
C THR A 161 8.96 -36.89 -18.63
N ASP A 162 8.94 -37.90 -17.76
CA ASP A 162 8.24 -37.84 -16.48
C ASP A 162 8.75 -36.69 -15.59
N ASP A 163 10.06 -36.43 -15.60
CA ASP A 163 10.67 -35.31 -14.88
C ASP A 163 10.22 -33.95 -15.44
N GLU A 164 10.15 -33.80 -16.77
CA GLU A 164 9.68 -32.58 -17.43
C GLU A 164 8.19 -32.33 -17.16
N LEU A 165 7.37 -33.38 -17.13
CA LEU A 165 5.96 -33.30 -16.74
C LEU A 165 5.80 -32.84 -15.29
N MET A 166 6.61 -33.38 -14.38
CA MET A 166 6.60 -32.97 -12.98
C MET A 166 7.04 -31.52 -12.81
N MET A 167 8.08 -31.07 -13.52
CA MET A 167 8.52 -29.67 -13.52
C MET A 167 7.44 -28.74 -14.06
N LYS A 168 6.80 -29.09 -15.19
CA LYS A 168 5.69 -28.31 -15.77
C LYS A 168 4.54 -28.16 -14.78
N ALA A 169 4.16 -29.24 -14.09
CA ALA A 169 3.12 -29.21 -13.07
C ALA A 169 3.53 -28.34 -11.87
N GLN A 170 4.78 -28.44 -11.41
CA GLN A 170 5.29 -27.63 -10.31
C GLN A 170 5.30 -26.13 -10.63
N TRP A 171 5.77 -25.75 -11.82
CA TRP A 171 5.76 -24.35 -12.26
C TRP A 171 4.35 -23.80 -12.45
N ALA A 172 3.41 -24.61 -12.95
CA ALA A 172 2.01 -24.23 -13.07
C ALA A 172 1.37 -23.96 -11.69
N MET A 173 1.64 -24.82 -10.69
CA MET A 173 1.19 -24.61 -9.30
C MET A 173 1.79 -23.34 -8.70
N GLU A 174 3.10 -23.11 -8.88
CA GLU A 174 3.78 -21.92 -8.36
C GLU A 174 3.24 -20.63 -9.01
N TYR A 175 2.93 -20.68 -10.31
CA TYR A 175 2.33 -19.56 -11.04
C TYR A 175 0.94 -19.22 -10.47
N GLU A 176 0.09 -20.22 -10.24
CA GLU A 176 -1.24 -20.04 -9.67
C GLU A 176 -1.17 -19.46 -8.26
N GLU A 177 -0.26 -19.95 -7.42
CA GLU A 177 -0.03 -19.41 -6.07
C GLU A 177 0.42 -17.95 -6.12
N THR A 178 1.37 -17.62 -7.00
CA THR A 178 1.89 -16.26 -7.16
C THR A 178 0.79 -15.30 -7.64
N ALA A 179 -0.02 -15.73 -8.62
CA ALA A 179 -1.17 -14.97 -9.13
C ALA A 179 -2.24 -14.73 -8.05
N ARG A 180 -2.57 -15.76 -7.26
CA ARG A 180 -3.50 -15.65 -6.12
C ARG A 180 -2.98 -14.67 -5.07
N ASN A 181 -1.68 -14.69 -4.76
CA ASN A 181 -1.09 -13.78 -3.80
C ASN A 181 -1.11 -12.32 -4.30
N GLU A 182 -0.87 -12.12 -5.60
CA GLU A 182 -1.01 -10.81 -6.24
C GLU A 182 -2.46 -10.29 -6.18
N GLU A 183 -3.45 -11.15 -6.46
CA GLU A 183 -4.86 -10.79 -6.37
C GLU A 183 -5.24 -10.33 -4.95
N ILE A 184 -4.79 -11.06 -3.92
CA ILE A 184 -5.01 -10.69 -2.51
C ILE A 184 -4.38 -9.33 -2.19
N HIS A 185 -3.16 -9.08 -2.68
CA HIS A 185 -2.48 -7.80 -2.51
C HIS A 185 -3.31 -6.64 -3.10
N TRP A 186 -3.79 -6.76 -4.33
CA TRP A 186 -4.59 -5.72 -4.98
C TRP A 186 -5.97 -5.53 -4.35
N ARG A 187 -6.64 -6.63 -3.98
CA ARG A 187 -7.93 -6.59 -3.29
C ARG A 187 -7.85 -5.85 -1.95
N GLN A 188 -6.78 -6.09 -1.18
CA GLN A 188 -6.57 -5.40 0.08
C GLN A 188 -6.37 -3.88 -0.11
N ARG A 189 -5.78 -3.47 -1.23
CA ARG A 189 -5.51 -2.05 -1.54
C ARG A 189 -6.70 -1.32 -2.13
N SER A 190 -7.49 -1.98 -2.97
CA SER A 190 -8.68 -1.39 -3.60
C SER A 190 -9.86 -1.22 -2.63
N ARG A 191 -9.92 -2.03 -1.56
CA ARG A 191 -11.03 -2.05 -0.57
C ARG A 191 -12.41 -2.35 -1.16
N ILE A 192 -12.49 -2.85 -2.39
CA ILE A 192 -13.75 -3.19 -3.05
C ILE A 192 -14.27 -4.53 -2.51
N GLN A 193 -15.49 -4.52 -1.94
CA GLN A 193 -16.13 -5.70 -1.34
C GLN A 193 -17.02 -6.48 -2.34
N TRP A 194 -17.46 -5.84 -3.43
CA TRP A 194 -18.56 -6.31 -4.29
C TRP A 194 -18.13 -7.13 -5.51
N ILE A 195 -17.16 -8.03 -5.37
CA ILE A 195 -16.88 -9.01 -6.43
C ILE A 195 -16.90 -10.41 -5.83
N LYS A 196 -18.04 -11.08 -6.04
CA LYS A 196 -18.12 -12.53 -6.11
C LYS A 196 -17.64 -12.90 -7.52
N GLU A 197 -16.55 -13.67 -7.56
CA GLU A 197 -16.14 -14.56 -8.66
C GLU A 197 -15.87 -13.91 -10.04
N GLY A 198 -14.61 -13.95 -10.48
CA GLY A 198 -14.36 -14.35 -11.87
C GLY A 198 -13.60 -13.42 -12.80
N ASP A 199 -13.10 -12.26 -12.38
CA ASP A 199 -12.28 -11.43 -13.29
C ASP A 199 -10.88 -11.16 -12.76
N LYS A 200 -9.89 -11.57 -13.57
CA LYS A 200 -8.44 -11.51 -13.30
C LYS A 200 -8.01 -10.08 -13.00
N ASN A 201 -6.83 -9.90 -12.39
CA ASN A 201 -6.21 -8.63 -12.05
C ASN A 201 -6.20 -7.60 -13.21
N THR A 202 -7.31 -6.88 -13.39
CA THR A 202 -7.53 -5.94 -14.48
C THR A 202 -6.94 -4.56 -14.14
N LYS A 203 -6.64 -3.78 -15.19
CA LYS A 203 -6.28 -2.35 -15.11
C LYS A 203 -7.26 -1.55 -14.23
N TYR A 204 -8.50 -2.00 -14.08
CA TYR A 204 -9.51 -1.44 -13.18
C TYR A 204 -9.09 -1.52 -11.70
N PHE A 205 -8.58 -2.66 -11.21
CA PHE A 205 -8.10 -2.78 -9.82
C PHE A 205 -6.92 -1.85 -9.53
N HIS A 206 -5.97 -1.76 -10.47
CA HIS A 206 -4.85 -0.83 -10.35
C HIS A 206 -5.31 0.63 -10.31
N ARG A 207 -6.25 1.03 -11.18
CA ARG A 207 -6.83 2.37 -11.17
C ARG A 207 -7.60 2.66 -9.89
N MET A 208 -8.42 1.72 -9.41
CA MET A 208 -9.20 1.88 -8.17
C MET A 208 -8.34 1.84 -6.90
N ALA A 209 -7.21 1.12 -6.89
CA ALA A 209 -6.26 1.17 -5.78
C ALA A 209 -5.43 2.47 -5.75
N THR A 210 -5.32 3.15 -6.91
CA THR A 210 -4.53 4.38 -7.07
C THR A 210 -5.41 5.64 -6.96
N ALA A 211 -6.68 5.57 -7.35
CA ALA A 211 -7.63 6.69 -7.28
C ALA A 211 -7.77 7.31 -5.88
N PRO A 212 -7.81 6.53 -4.77
CA PRO A 212 -7.82 7.09 -3.43
C PRO A 212 -6.54 7.85 -3.08
N LYS A 213 -5.39 7.59 -3.72
CA LYS A 213 -4.19 8.42 -3.49
C LYS A 213 -4.36 9.81 -4.10
N GLY A 214 -4.96 9.91 -5.29
CA GLY A 214 -5.29 11.21 -5.89
C GLY A 214 -6.34 11.98 -5.09
N ILE A 215 -7.38 11.30 -4.60
CA ILE A 215 -8.49 11.92 -3.86
C ILE A 215 -8.14 12.24 -2.40
N ASN A 216 -7.32 11.41 -1.74
CA ASN A 216 -6.92 11.63 -0.33
C ASN A 216 -5.64 12.44 -0.17
N THR A 217 -5.04 12.92 -1.26
CA THR A 217 -3.97 13.91 -1.15
C THR A 217 -4.63 15.25 -0.84
N LYS A 218 -4.74 15.56 0.45
CA LYS A 218 -5.18 16.87 0.92
C LYS A 218 -4.00 17.83 0.77
N ASP A 219 -3.87 18.43 -0.40
CA ASP A 219 -2.84 19.43 -0.70
C ASP A 219 -3.13 20.79 -0.04
N SER A 220 -4.38 21.01 0.39
CA SER A 220 -4.78 22.21 1.12
C SER A 220 -5.94 21.93 2.08
N LEU A 221 -6.02 22.74 3.13
CA LEU A 221 -7.10 22.73 4.14
C LEU A 221 -7.60 24.17 4.33
N MET A 222 -8.91 24.34 4.47
CA MET A 222 -9.49 25.61 4.88
C MET A 222 -9.35 25.76 6.40
N ILE A 223 -8.58 26.75 6.84
CA ILE A 223 -8.30 27.07 8.24
C ILE A 223 -8.84 28.48 8.48
N ASP A 224 -9.82 28.63 9.37
CA ASP A 224 -10.44 29.91 9.73
C ASP A 224 -10.92 30.76 8.53
N GLY A 225 -11.40 30.10 7.47
CA GLY A 225 -11.91 30.74 6.25
C GLY A 225 -10.84 31.04 5.19
N VAL A 226 -9.56 30.74 5.44
CA VAL A 226 -8.46 30.88 4.49
C VAL A 226 -7.98 29.51 4.02
N MET A 227 -7.75 29.35 2.72
CA MET A 227 -7.15 28.13 2.18
C MET A 227 -5.65 28.12 2.45
N SER A 228 -5.18 27.16 3.24
CA SER A 228 -3.74 26.93 3.49
C SER A 228 -3.27 25.68 2.76
N SER A 229 -2.12 25.77 2.09
CA SER A 229 -1.39 24.64 1.49
C SER A 229 -0.09 24.32 2.25
N ASP A 230 0.19 25.01 3.36
CA ASP A 230 1.37 24.72 4.18
C ASP A 230 1.15 23.46 5.03
N SER A 231 2.00 22.45 4.82
CA SER A 231 1.94 21.19 5.55
C SER A 231 2.08 21.36 7.07
N MET A 232 2.85 22.34 7.55
CA MET A 232 3.01 22.58 8.99
C MET A 232 1.77 23.23 9.61
N GLU A 233 1.19 24.22 8.94
CA GLU A 233 -0.03 24.88 9.37
C GLU A 233 -1.23 23.93 9.38
N ILE A 234 -1.40 23.14 8.31
CA ILE A 234 -2.43 22.10 8.21
C ILE A 234 -2.30 21.11 9.37
N LYS A 235 -1.08 20.67 9.69
CA LYS A 235 -0.85 19.71 10.77
C LYS A 235 -1.24 20.29 12.13
N ARG A 236 -0.83 21.53 12.44
CA ARG A 236 -1.19 22.19 13.71
C ARG A 236 -2.68 22.40 13.83
N SER A 237 -3.34 22.90 12.78
CA SER A 237 -4.79 23.12 12.78
C SER A 237 -5.57 21.82 13.04
N ILE A 238 -5.16 20.70 12.44
CA ILE A 238 -5.76 19.40 12.71
C ILE A 238 -5.53 18.97 14.17
N GLU A 239 -4.31 19.12 14.69
CA GLU A 239 -3.99 18.80 16.09
C GLU A 239 -4.84 19.63 17.06
N ASP A 240 -4.92 20.94 16.86
CA ASP A 240 -5.69 21.86 17.70
C ASP A 240 -7.19 21.58 17.62
N PHE A 241 -7.73 21.32 16.43
CA PHE A 241 -9.12 20.95 16.23
C PHE A 241 -9.49 19.71 17.06
N TYR A 242 -8.73 18.62 16.92
CA TYR A 242 -9.03 17.39 17.66
C TYR A 242 -8.77 17.54 19.16
N GLN A 243 -7.73 18.27 19.58
CA GLN A 243 -7.51 18.58 21.00
C GLN A 243 -8.70 19.33 21.60
N ASN A 244 -9.26 20.30 20.88
CA ASN A 244 -10.40 21.06 21.36
C ASN A 244 -11.71 20.27 21.27
N LEU A 245 -11.88 19.41 20.26
CA LEU A 245 -13.04 18.52 20.14
C LEU A 245 -13.15 17.54 21.32
N TYR A 246 -12.00 17.06 21.83
CA TYR A 246 -11.95 16.14 22.95
C TYR A 246 -11.74 16.83 24.31
N LYS A 247 -11.65 18.16 24.34
CA LYS A 247 -11.74 18.92 25.59
C LYS A 247 -13.22 19.13 25.89
N GLU A 248 -13.61 18.82 27.11
CA GLU A 248 -14.95 19.14 27.59
C GLU A 248 -15.03 20.66 27.83
N PRO A 249 -15.89 21.39 27.09
CA PRO A 249 -15.95 22.84 27.18
C PRO A 249 -16.84 23.31 28.35
N GLU A 250 -17.74 22.46 28.81
CA GLU A 250 -18.69 22.77 29.87
C GLU A 250 -18.18 22.26 31.22
N SER A 251 -18.06 23.17 32.19
CA SER A 251 -17.79 22.81 33.59
C SER A 251 -19.06 22.37 34.34
N TRP A 252 -20.22 22.55 33.72
CA TRP A 252 -21.51 22.22 34.29
C TRP A 252 -22.02 20.93 33.66
N HIS A 253 -22.40 20.01 34.53
CA HIS A 253 -22.97 18.72 34.17
C HIS A 253 -24.33 18.72 34.87
N PRO A 254 -25.44 18.39 34.19
CA PRO A 254 -26.68 18.17 34.88
C PRO A 254 -26.45 17.05 35.91
N ASP A 255 -26.72 17.34 37.19
CA ASP A 255 -26.76 16.29 38.19
C ASP A 255 -27.75 15.23 37.70
N LEU A 256 -27.25 14.02 37.45
CA LEU A 256 -28.04 12.83 37.12
C LEU A 256 -28.80 12.38 38.38
N ASN A 257 -29.60 13.26 38.97
CA ASN A 257 -30.63 12.94 39.95
C ASN A 257 -31.83 12.34 39.20
N ILE A 258 -31.59 11.24 38.49
CA ILE A 258 -32.64 10.45 37.87
C ILE A 258 -33.21 9.56 38.97
N PHE A 259 -34.37 9.92 39.47
CA PHE A 259 -35.17 9.08 40.37
C PHE A 259 -36.01 8.10 39.52
N ASP A 260 -36.29 6.90 40.04
CA ASP A 260 -37.05 5.82 39.35
C ASP A 260 -36.40 5.21 38.10
N VAL A 261 -35.08 5.14 38.03
CA VAL A 261 -34.40 4.28 37.03
C VAL A 261 -34.40 2.82 37.46
N GLN A 262 -34.58 1.91 36.50
CA GLN A 262 -34.31 0.50 36.72
C GLN A 262 -32.82 0.33 37.07
N ILE A 263 -32.57 -0.06 38.31
CA ILE A 263 -31.23 -0.39 38.80
C ILE A 263 -30.99 -1.85 38.47
N ILE A 264 -29.86 -2.13 37.82
CA ILE A 264 -29.41 -3.50 37.59
C ILE A 264 -29.29 -4.24 38.93
N THR A 265 -29.65 -5.51 38.93
CA THR A 265 -29.53 -6.37 40.11
C THR A 265 -28.06 -6.49 40.55
N MET A 266 -27.83 -6.87 41.81
CA MET A 266 -26.48 -7.11 42.31
C MET A 266 -25.73 -8.18 41.49
N GLU A 267 -26.46 -9.17 40.97
CA GLU A 267 -25.92 -10.21 40.09
C GLU A 267 -25.49 -9.64 38.74
N GLU A 268 -26.33 -8.82 38.10
CA GLU A 268 -25.98 -8.12 36.85
C GLU A 268 -24.81 -7.16 37.03
N GLN A 269 -24.75 -6.45 38.16
CA GLN A 269 -23.64 -5.56 38.49
C GLN A 269 -22.33 -6.33 38.64
N GLN A 270 -22.36 -7.46 39.35
CA GLN A 270 -21.20 -8.35 39.47
C GLN A 270 -20.81 -8.93 38.11
N TRP A 271 -21.77 -9.31 37.28
CA TRP A 271 -21.53 -9.82 35.93
C TRP A 271 -20.89 -8.77 35.01
N LEU A 272 -21.37 -7.53 35.03
CA LEU A 272 -20.84 -6.44 34.18
C LEU A 272 -19.48 -5.90 34.63
N THR A 273 -19.14 -6.07 35.91
CA THR A 273 -17.86 -5.62 36.48
C THR A 273 -16.82 -6.72 36.62
N ARG A 274 -17.16 -7.96 36.26
CA ARG A 274 -16.22 -9.08 36.27
C ARG A 274 -15.11 -8.85 35.26
N ARG A 275 -13.98 -9.54 35.47
CA ARG A 275 -12.89 -9.53 34.49
C ARG A 275 -13.31 -10.33 33.26
N PHE A 276 -12.96 -9.83 32.08
CA PHE A 276 -13.13 -10.57 30.84
C PHE A 276 -12.39 -11.90 30.90
N GLU A 277 -13.07 -12.95 30.43
CA GLU A 277 -12.48 -14.27 30.25
C GLU A 277 -11.74 -14.36 28.91
N GLU A 278 -10.77 -15.26 28.81
CA GLU A 278 -9.97 -15.42 27.59
C GLU A 278 -10.84 -15.85 26.40
N GLU A 279 -11.80 -16.73 26.65
CA GLU A 279 -12.80 -17.20 25.70
C GLU A 279 -13.63 -16.04 25.15
N GLU A 280 -14.04 -15.11 26.02
CA GLU A 280 -14.86 -13.95 25.68
C GLU A 280 -14.08 -12.97 24.78
N VAL A 281 -12.80 -12.76 25.10
CA VAL A 281 -11.88 -11.97 24.27
C VAL A 281 -11.68 -12.63 22.90
N LEU A 282 -11.49 -13.96 22.87
CA LEU A 282 -11.30 -14.71 21.63
C LEU A 282 -12.55 -14.70 20.75
N GLU A 283 -13.74 -14.82 21.33
CA GLU A 283 -15.01 -14.67 20.62
C GLU A 283 -15.19 -13.26 20.06
N GLY A 284 -14.89 -12.22 20.84
CA GLY A 284 -14.89 -10.84 20.37
C GLY A 284 -13.99 -10.63 19.15
N ILE A 285 -12.75 -11.16 19.20
CA ILE A 285 -11.81 -11.12 18.08
C ILE A 285 -12.38 -11.85 16.85
N LYS A 286 -13.04 -13.00 17.03
CA LYS A 286 -13.67 -13.77 15.93
C LYS A 286 -14.84 -13.02 15.30
N MET A 287 -15.64 -12.30 16.09
CA MET A 287 -16.78 -11.51 15.61
C MET A 287 -16.36 -10.27 14.78
N CYS A 288 -15.17 -9.70 15.05
CA CYS A 288 -14.70 -8.55 14.28
C CYS A 288 -14.55 -8.87 12.79
N ALA A 289 -14.90 -7.93 11.90
CA ALA A 289 -14.72 -8.15 10.47
C ALA A 289 -13.22 -8.26 10.10
N THR A 290 -12.88 -9.32 9.37
CA THR A 290 -11.49 -9.76 9.11
C THR A 290 -10.66 -8.75 8.31
N ASP A 291 -11.29 -8.09 7.33
CA ASP A 291 -10.63 -7.21 6.34
C ASP A 291 -10.90 -5.71 6.58
N LYS A 292 -11.20 -5.31 7.82
CA LYS A 292 -11.36 -3.89 8.19
C LYS A 292 -10.01 -3.17 8.28
N ALA A 293 -10.08 -1.84 8.31
CA ALA A 293 -8.90 -0.98 8.27
C ALA A 293 -7.94 -1.32 9.44
N PRO A 294 -6.63 -1.45 9.16
CA PRO A 294 -5.66 -1.66 10.22
C PRO A 294 -5.63 -0.45 11.15
N GLY A 295 -5.42 -0.70 12.44
CA GLY A 295 -5.19 0.34 13.42
C GLY A 295 -3.91 1.13 13.15
N PRO A 296 -3.55 2.10 14.00
CA PRO A 296 -2.29 2.85 13.89
C PRO A 296 -1.05 1.95 13.94
N ASP A 297 -1.19 0.74 14.49
CA ASP A 297 -0.17 -0.30 14.53
C ASP A 297 0.16 -0.88 13.14
N GLY A 298 -0.81 -0.89 12.23
CA GLY A 298 -0.73 -1.42 10.87
C GLY A 298 -1.19 -2.88 10.74
N TYR A 299 -1.72 -3.49 11.81
CA TYR A 299 -2.23 -4.85 11.80
C TYR A 299 -3.74 -4.88 11.53
N THR A 300 -4.18 -5.79 10.68
CA THR A 300 -5.60 -6.05 10.41
C THR A 300 -6.13 -7.15 11.32
N MET A 301 -7.44 -7.20 11.57
CA MET A 301 -8.05 -8.22 12.45
C MET A 301 -7.76 -9.67 12.03
N ILE A 302 -7.51 -9.94 10.74
CA ILE A 302 -7.08 -11.26 10.29
C ILE A 302 -5.79 -11.76 10.96
N PHE A 303 -4.88 -10.85 11.30
CA PHE A 303 -3.65 -11.19 12.01
C PHE A 303 -4.02 -11.76 13.38
N PHE A 304 -4.78 -11.01 14.18
CA PHE A 304 -5.19 -11.42 15.52
C PHE A 304 -6.05 -12.69 15.52
N LYS A 305 -6.96 -12.85 14.54
CA LYS A 305 -7.78 -14.07 14.40
C LYS A 305 -6.96 -15.34 14.14
N LEU A 306 -5.86 -15.22 13.39
CA LEU A 306 -5.01 -16.35 13.03
C LEU A 306 -3.86 -16.56 14.02
N SER A 307 -3.44 -15.49 14.69
CA SER A 307 -2.43 -15.51 15.74
C SER A 307 -2.98 -15.87 17.12
N GLY A 308 -4.31 -15.79 17.36
CA GLY A 308 -4.93 -16.27 18.60
C GLY A 308 -4.91 -17.80 18.79
N LYS A 309 -4.21 -18.53 17.91
CA LYS A 309 -3.92 -19.98 18.02
C LYS A 309 -2.42 -20.29 17.98
N LEU A 310 -1.57 -19.26 17.90
CA LEU A 310 -0.11 -19.35 17.89
C LEU A 310 0.41 -19.14 19.31
#